data_AF-A0A9E4TLD4-F1
#
_entry.id   AF-A0A9E4TLD4-F1
#
_cell.length_a   1.000
_cell.length_b   1.000
_cell.length_c   1.000
_cell.angle_alpha   90.00
_cell.angle_beta   90.00
_cell.angle_gamma   90.00
#
_symmetry.space_group_name_H-M   'P 1'
#
loop_
_entity.id
_entity.type
_entity.pdbx_description
1 polymer ?
#
loop_
_entity_poly.entity_id
_entity_poly.type
_entity_poly.pdbx_seq_one_letter_code
_entity_poly.pdbx_strand_id
1 'polypeptide(L)'
;MTKLAGVIIDETTGEPVAARVQVLDSRGVFIHPPNAILKVGPGAPFFYSDGAFDVDITRGPTQVIVERGTEYAPAIVKLDAAPTGTEAVEIALRRWSDLAQQGWHPGNTHIHYDEKEGRPDERLQLDPRVEDLRMTAVSILKRGELEYATNKYPIGVLTDFSSAHHHVQCGEESRHNREPWTIGYGHIMLLNIRNAVEPLSRGVLVDAFEPDYPPLSYACDDARRQGGLVIWCHNGQGMEAPVAAALGKLDAFNLFDPSWNDAEYDIYYRMLNAGMRLPASTGSDWYISSANRVYSYTGGAFDYEVWLQALREGRTFITNGPALHLDVDGQAPGSEIESSVGSKLGATVRWQSHYPVSRIDLLYNGNVVACEAFE
;
A
#
# COMPACT_ATOMS: atom_id res chain seq x y z
N MET A 1 25.92 29.92 3.13
CA MET A 1 25.43 28.58 2.77
C MET A 1 25.13 28.59 1.29
N THR A 2 25.22 27.43 0.64
CA THR A 2 24.90 27.30 -0.78
C THR A 2 23.50 26.77 -0.89
N LYS A 3 22.71 27.36 -1.80
CA LYS A 3 21.36 26.89 -2.08
C LYS A 3 21.44 25.75 -3.09
N LEU A 4 20.88 24.59 -2.77
CA LEU A 4 20.66 23.51 -3.71
C LEU A 4 19.22 23.57 -4.21
N ALA A 5 19.05 23.81 -5.50
CA ALA A 5 17.77 23.83 -6.20
C ALA A 5 17.64 22.56 -7.05
N GLY A 6 16.71 21.68 -6.70
CA GLY A 6 16.45 20.44 -7.42
C GLY A 6 15.16 20.49 -8.22
N VAL A 7 15.19 19.99 -9.45
CA VAL A 7 14.01 19.70 -10.27
C VAL A 7 14.01 18.22 -10.61
N ILE A 8 12.87 17.55 -10.41
CA ILE A 8 12.71 16.11 -10.56
C ILE A 8 11.79 15.85 -11.73
N ILE A 9 12.27 15.12 -12.73
CA ILE A 9 11.53 14.84 -13.96
C ILE A 9 11.44 13.34 -14.24
N ASP A 10 10.37 12.93 -14.91
CA ASP A 10 10.33 11.61 -15.55
C ASP A 10 11.25 11.63 -16.78
N GLU A 11 12.20 10.69 -16.85
CA GLU A 11 13.21 10.66 -17.94
C GLU A 11 12.56 10.51 -19.33
N THR A 12 11.41 9.85 -19.42
CA THR A 12 10.75 9.58 -20.71
C THR A 12 9.90 10.75 -21.17
N THR A 13 9.11 11.35 -20.28
CA THR A 13 8.19 12.42 -20.65
C THR A 13 8.79 13.82 -20.52
N GLY A 14 9.83 13.98 -19.70
CA GLY A 14 10.40 15.29 -19.34
C GLY A 14 9.53 16.11 -18.39
N GLU A 15 8.39 15.56 -17.95
CA GLU A 15 7.45 16.25 -17.06
C GLU A 15 7.92 16.20 -15.60
N PRO A 16 7.68 17.25 -14.80
CA PRO A 16 7.94 17.22 -13.37
C PRO A 16 7.16 16.11 -12.66
N VAL A 17 7.81 15.42 -11.72
CA VAL A 17 7.18 14.33 -10.95
C VAL A 17 7.44 14.44 -9.46
N ALA A 18 6.40 14.18 -8.68
CA ALA A 18 6.49 14.10 -7.22
C ALA A 18 7.37 12.91 -6.78
N ALA A 19 8.15 13.07 -5.72
CA ALA A 19 9.07 12.04 -5.24
C ALA A 19 9.42 12.22 -3.76
N ARG A 20 9.98 11.16 -3.18
CA ARG A 20 10.71 11.19 -1.91
C ARG A 20 12.10 11.74 -2.18
N VAL A 21 12.56 12.66 -1.34
CA VAL A 21 13.89 13.26 -1.46
C VAL A 21 14.63 13.16 -0.14
N GLN A 22 15.87 12.68 -0.20
CA GLN A 22 16.81 12.73 0.90
C GLN A 22 18.03 13.53 0.46
N VAL A 23 18.32 14.62 1.17
CA VAL A 23 19.56 15.40 0.99
C VAL A 23 20.43 15.20 2.22
N LEU A 24 21.64 14.69 2.01
CA LEU A 24 22.68 14.57 3.04
C LEU A 24 23.81 15.53 2.72
N ASP A 25 24.08 16.49 3.61
CA ASP A 25 25.17 17.45 3.45
C ASP A 25 26.55 16.82 3.74
N SER A 26 27.61 17.63 3.69
CA SER A 26 28.99 17.18 3.90
C SER A 26 29.29 16.63 5.29
N ARG A 27 28.37 16.81 6.25
CA ARG A 27 28.44 16.25 7.60
C ARG A 27 27.60 14.99 7.74
N GLY A 28 26.92 14.56 6.67
CA GLY A 28 25.95 13.47 6.69
C GLY A 28 24.62 13.86 7.36
N VAL A 29 24.35 15.15 7.53
CA VAL A 29 23.11 15.63 8.16
C VAL A 29 22.00 15.68 7.12
N PHE A 30 20.83 15.15 7.48
CA PHE A 30 19.62 15.26 6.66
C PHE A 30 19.13 16.70 6.62
N ILE A 31 19.05 17.26 5.41
CA ILE A 31 18.57 18.61 5.13
C ILE A 31 17.24 18.51 4.37
N HIS A 32 16.28 19.35 4.75
CA HIS A 32 14.97 19.43 4.11
C HIS A 32 14.46 20.88 4.12
N PRO A 33 13.51 21.23 3.22
CA PRO A 33 12.84 22.52 3.29
C PRO A 33 12.09 22.67 4.63
N PRO A 34 12.07 23.86 5.25
CA PRO A 34 11.48 24.06 6.58
C PRO A 34 10.03 23.61 6.71
N ASN A 35 9.26 23.73 5.62
CA ASN A 35 7.84 23.40 5.58
C ASN A 35 7.56 22.09 4.83
N ALA A 36 8.54 21.23 4.57
CA ALA A 36 8.26 20.00 3.82
C ALA A 36 7.45 18.99 4.65
N ILE A 37 6.60 18.21 4.00
CA ILE A 37 6.04 17.00 4.60
C ILE A 37 7.17 15.98 4.74
N LEU A 38 7.36 15.48 5.96
CA LEU A 38 8.38 14.49 6.27
C LEU A 38 7.79 13.09 6.36
N LYS A 39 8.67 12.10 6.16
CA LYS A 39 8.39 10.70 6.44
C LYS A 39 7.89 10.52 7.88
N VAL A 40 6.85 9.71 8.04
CA VAL A 40 6.44 9.15 9.34
C VAL A 40 6.68 7.65 9.30
N GLY A 41 7.26 7.10 10.38
CA GLY A 41 7.58 5.68 10.49
C GLY A 41 9.07 5.34 10.32
N PRO A 42 9.42 4.05 10.27
CA PRO A 42 10.80 3.56 10.37
C PRO A 42 11.60 3.72 9.07
N GLY A 43 12.92 3.75 9.18
CA GLY A 43 13.85 3.81 8.04
C GLY A 43 14.52 5.18 7.89
N ALA A 44 15.21 5.38 6.77
CA ALA A 44 15.95 6.61 6.52
C ALA A 44 14.99 7.81 6.33
N PRO A 45 15.35 9.01 6.82
CA PRO A 45 14.50 10.19 6.70
C PRO A 45 14.44 10.67 5.25
N PHE A 46 13.29 11.17 4.84
CA PHE A 46 13.11 11.88 3.58
C PHE A 46 12.00 12.91 3.74
N PHE A 47 11.95 13.85 2.80
CA PHE A 47 10.84 14.77 2.64
C PHE A 47 10.15 14.54 1.30
N TYR A 48 8.88 14.94 1.23
CA TYR A 48 8.07 14.84 0.02
C TYR A 48 8.31 16.09 -0.82
N SER A 49 8.52 15.91 -2.13
CA SER A 49 8.58 16.97 -3.13
C SER A 49 7.50 16.72 -4.17
N ASP A 50 6.88 17.80 -4.65
CA ASP A 50 5.90 17.81 -5.74
C ASP A 50 6.56 17.92 -7.13
N GLY A 51 7.89 17.86 -7.20
CA GLY A 51 8.67 17.93 -8.45
C GLY A 51 9.80 18.95 -8.42
N ALA A 52 9.84 19.82 -7.41
CA ALA A 52 10.99 20.69 -7.16
C ALA A 52 11.25 20.86 -5.66
N PHE A 53 12.47 21.25 -5.31
CA PHE A 53 12.83 21.59 -3.94
C PHE A 53 14.00 22.57 -3.88
N ASP A 54 14.08 23.29 -2.77
CA ASP A 54 15.15 24.21 -2.45
C ASP A 54 15.62 23.97 -1.01
N VAL A 55 16.92 23.78 -0.82
CA VAL A 55 17.51 23.59 0.52
C VAL A 55 18.86 24.32 0.66
N ASP A 56 19.17 24.79 1.87
CA ASP A 56 20.48 25.35 2.18
C ASP A 56 21.42 24.25 2.67
N ILE A 57 22.52 24.02 1.94
CA ILE A 57 23.53 23.02 2.25
C ILE A 57 24.87 23.67 2.65
N THR A 58 25.65 22.90 3.42
CA THR A 58 27.01 23.27 3.77
C THR A 58 27.97 22.92 2.63
N ARG A 59 29.10 23.64 2.56
CA ARG A 59 30.16 23.37 1.59
C ARG A 59 30.63 21.90 1.69
N GLY A 60 30.92 21.29 0.56
CA GLY A 60 31.55 19.97 0.49
C GLY A 60 30.67 18.91 -0.18
N PRO A 61 31.07 17.63 -0.09
CA PRO A 61 30.34 16.52 -0.68
C PRO A 61 28.89 16.48 -0.19
N THR A 62 27.94 16.47 -1.11
CA THR A 62 26.51 16.38 -0.83
C THR A 62 25.93 15.24 -1.65
N GLN A 63 25.06 14.46 -1.04
CA GLN A 63 24.32 13.39 -1.70
C GLN A 63 22.83 13.72 -1.71
N VAL A 64 22.20 13.56 -2.86
CA VAL A 64 20.76 13.62 -3.05
C VAL A 64 20.29 12.26 -3.52
N ILE A 65 19.34 11.66 -2.81
CA ILE A 65 18.65 10.42 -3.20
C ILE A 65 17.20 10.79 -3.49
N VAL A 66 16.70 10.39 -4.66
CA VAL A 66 15.32 10.63 -5.08
C VAL A 66 14.67 9.31 -5.48
N GLU A 67 13.48 9.04 -4.92
CA GLU A 67 12.72 7.81 -5.14
C GLU A 67 11.25 8.12 -5.43
N ARG A 68 10.62 7.34 -6.32
CA ARG A 68 9.20 7.48 -6.67
C ARG A 68 8.57 6.10 -6.87
N GLY A 69 7.65 5.72 -5.99
CA GLY A 69 7.00 4.41 -6.01
C GLY A 69 7.98 3.22 -6.13
N THR A 70 7.50 2.08 -6.60
CA THR A 70 8.35 0.90 -6.87
C THR A 70 8.75 0.76 -8.33
N GLU A 71 8.10 1.47 -9.25
CA GLU A 71 8.30 1.32 -10.71
C GLU A 71 9.44 2.18 -11.28
N TYR A 72 10.04 3.05 -10.46
CA TYR A 72 11.18 3.87 -10.83
C TYR A 72 12.46 3.38 -10.17
N ALA A 73 13.58 3.58 -10.86
CA ALA A 73 14.90 3.39 -10.28
C ALA A 73 15.24 4.62 -9.42
N PRO A 74 15.72 4.44 -8.17
CA PRO A 74 16.24 5.55 -7.38
C PRO A 74 17.35 6.31 -8.11
N ALA A 75 17.26 7.64 -8.13
CA ALA A 75 18.34 8.49 -8.61
C ALA A 75 19.24 8.91 -7.45
N ILE A 76 20.55 8.77 -7.63
CA ILE A 76 21.56 9.21 -6.65
C ILE A 76 22.45 10.24 -7.32
N VAL A 77 22.31 11.50 -6.90
CA VAL A 77 23.17 12.60 -7.34
C VAL A 77 24.19 12.89 -6.27
N LYS A 78 25.47 12.98 -6.68
CA LYS A 78 26.57 13.39 -5.81
C LYS A 78 27.18 14.65 -6.39
N LEU A 79 27.33 15.68 -5.57
CA LEU A 79 27.93 16.96 -5.94
C LEU A 79 28.88 17.43 -4.85
N ASP A 80 29.79 18.35 -5.18
CA ASP A 80 30.65 19.03 -4.22
C ASP A 80 30.23 20.50 -4.14
N ALA A 81 29.52 20.86 -3.07
CA ALA A 81 28.88 22.15 -2.94
C ALA A 81 29.92 23.25 -2.65
N ALA A 82 29.83 24.35 -3.39
CA ALA A 82 30.62 25.55 -3.12
C ALA A 82 30.27 26.16 -1.73
N PRO A 83 31.06 27.11 -1.19
CA PRO A 83 30.74 27.78 0.07
C PRO A 83 29.51 28.71 0.01
N THR A 84 29.24 29.27 -1.17
CA THR A 84 28.15 30.21 -1.47
C THR A 84 27.72 30.05 -2.92
N GLY A 85 26.45 30.35 -3.20
CA GLY A 85 25.91 30.34 -4.56
C GLY A 85 24.65 29.49 -4.64
N THR A 86 24.30 29.11 -5.87
CA THR A 86 23.20 28.19 -6.15
C THR A 86 23.71 27.05 -7.01
N GLU A 87 23.53 25.83 -6.53
CA GLU A 87 23.73 24.60 -7.30
C GLU A 87 22.35 24.16 -7.81
N ALA A 88 22.14 24.21 -9.13
CA ALA A 88 20.92 23.73 -9.75
C ALA A 88 21.14 22.32 -10.30
N VAL A 89 20.30 21.37 -9.89
CA VAL A 89 20.37 19.98 -10.34
C VAL A 89 19.04 19.54 -10.94
N GLU A 90 19.09 19.04 -12.16
CA GLU A 90 17.99 18.29 -12.75
C GLU A 90 18.21 16.80 -12.45
N ILE A 91 17.17 16.14 -11.94
CA ILE A 91 17.20 14.77 -11.45
C ILE A 91 16.18 13.97 -12.26
N ALA A 92 16.65 13.23 -13.26
CA ALA A 92 15.80 12.38 -14.08
C ALA A 92 15.56 11.02 -13.40
N LEU A 93 14.29 10.64 -13.25
CA LEU A 93 13.86 9.34 -12.75
C LEU A 93 13.47 8.44 -13.92
N ARG A 94 14.12 7.28 -14.00
CA ARG A 94 13.84 6.26 -15.02
C ARG A 94 12.80 5.26 -14.53
N ARG A 95 11.65 5.19 -15.19
CA ARG A 95 10.69 4.08 -15.01
C ARG A 95 11.27 2.82 -15.65
N TRP A 96 11.35 1.72 -14.90
CA TRP A 96 11.89 0.45 -15.39
C TRP A 96 10.81 -0.61 -15.67
N SER A 97 9.60 -0.39 -15.15
CA SER A 97 8.45 -1.29 -15.29
C SER A 97 7.47 -0.80 -16.34
N ASP A 98 6.78 -1.74 -17.00
CA ASP A 98 5.70 -1.51 -17.96
C ASP A 98 4.33 -2.02 -17.47
N LEU A 99 4.20 -2.34 -16.17
CA LEU A 99 2.99 -2.90 -15.55
C LEU A 99 1.71 -2.15 -15.93
N ALA A 100 1.71 -0.81 -15.85
CA ALA A 100 0.55 0.01 -16.20
C ALA A 100 0.14 -0.14 -17.67
N GLN A 101 1.10 -0.30 -18.59
CA GLN A 101 0.83 -0.53 -20.02
C GLN A 101 0.26 -1.92 -20.27
N GLN A 102 0.66 -2.88 -19.45
CA GLN A 102 0.10 -4.24 -19.44
C GLN A 102 -1.28 -4.30 -18.76
N GLY A 103 -1.75 -3.23 -18.10
CA GLY A 103 -3.05 -3.16 -17.44
C GLY A 103 -3.05 -3.52 -15.96
N TRP A 104 -1.88 -3.55 -15.32
CA TRP A 104 -1.73 -3.71 -13.87
C TRP A 104 -1.58 -2.36 -13.19
N HIS A 105 -2.39 -2.09 -12.17
CA HIS A 105 -2.41 -0.80 -11.50
C HIS A 105 -2.21 -0.94 -9.99
N PRO A 106 -1.23 -0.22 -9.39
CA PRO A 106 -0.91 -0.34 -7.98
C PRO A 106 -1.93 0.39 -7.10
N GLY A 107 -2.16 -0.13 -5.90
CA GLY A 107 -2.89 0.54 -4.85
C GLY A 107 -2.43 0.18 -3.45
N ASN A 108 -2.86 0.98 -2.49
CA ASN A 108 -2.72 0.74 -1.06
C ASN A 108 -4.10 0.86 -0.42
N THR A 109 -4.56 -0.23 0.20
CA THR A 109 -5.95 -0.37 0.65
C THR A 109 -6.15 -0.05 2.13
N HIS A 110 -5.10 0.33 2.87
CA HIS A 110 -5.16 0.48 4.32
C HIS A 110 -4.20 1.56 4.80
N ILE A 111 -4.72 2.76 5.08
CA ILE A 111 -3.97 3.91 5.59
C ILE A 111 -4.81 4.70 6.62
N HIS A 112 -4.16 5.07 7.72
CA HIS A 112 -4.64 5.97 8.75
C HIS A 112 -3.58 7.04 9.06
N TYR A 113 -4.06 8.23 9.42
CA TYR A 113 -3.28 9.32 9.98
C TYR A 113 -3.70 9.51 11.43
N ASP A 114 -2.73 9.53 12.33
CA ASP A 114 -2.98 9.58 13.76
C ASP A 114 -3.46 10.97 14.23
N GLU A 115 -3.77 11.10 15.52
CA GLU A 115 -4.24 12.36 16.13
C GLU A 115 -3.18 13.48 16.16
N LYS A 116 -1.92 13.18 15.81
CA LYS A 116 -0.79 14.13 15.82
C LYS A 116 -0.49 14.68 14.43
N GLU A 117 -1.10 14.14 13.38
CA GLU A 117 -0.94 14.65 12.02
C GLU A 117 -1.68 15.99 11.85
N GLY A 118 -0.90 17.08 11.75
CA GLY A 118 -1.43 18.43 11.61
C GLY A 118 -1.68 18.90 10.17
N ARG A 119 -1.18 18.16 9.17
CA ARG A 119 -1.26 18.50 7.73
C ARG A 119 -1.76 17.32 6.88
N PRO A 120 -2.89 16.68 7.24
CA PRO A 120 -3.37 15.48 6.54
C PRO A 120 -3.75 15.75 5.08
N ASP A 121 -4.26 16.95 4.76
CA ASP A 121 -4.66 17.31 3.37
C ASP A 121 -3.45 17.34 2.44
N GLU A 122 -2.35 17.95 2.88
CA GLU A 122 -1.13 18.04 2.07
C GLU A 122 -0.45 16.69 1.94
N ARG A 123 -0.46 15.88 3.00
CA ARG A 123 -0.01 14.50 2.93
C ARG A 123 -0.82 13.71 1.92
N LEU A 124 -2.16 13.78 1.96
CA LEU A 124 -3.03 13.05 1.05
C LEU A 124 -2.95 13.55 -0.40
N GLN A 125 -2.58 14.82 -0.62
CA GLN A 125 -2.22 15.32 -1.94
C GLN A 125 -0.94 14.67 -2.47
N LEU A 126 0.07 14.46 -1.62
CA LEU A 126 1.39 14.00 -2.04
C LEU A 126 1.52 12.47 -2.07
N ASP A 127 1.01 11.76 -1.07
CA ASP A 127 1.09 10.30 -0.88
C ASP A 127 0.87 9.50 -2.18
N PRO A 128 -0.30 9.57 -2.85
CA PRO A 128 -0.53 8.81 -4.09
C PRO A 128 0.44 9.20 -5.21
N ARG A 129 0.88 10.46 -5.27
CA ARG A 129 1.72 11.00 -6.35
C ARG A 129 3.19 10.64 -6.16
N VAL A 130 3.68 10.65 -4.92
CA VAL A 130 5.05 10.29 -4.55
C VAL A 130 5.24 8.77 -4.64
N GLU A 131 4.23 8.00 -4.25
CA GLU A 131 4.26 6.53 -4.27
C GLU A 131 3.85 5.90 -5.61
N ASP A 132 3.40 6.73 -6.54
CA ASP A 132 2.86 6.34 -7.85
C ASP A 132 1.71 5.31 -7.71
N LEU A 133 0.80 5.54 -6.76
CA LEU A 133 -0.36 4.67 -6.51
C LEU A 133 -1.57 5.13 -7.32
N ARG A 134 -2.18 4.21 -8.07
CA ARG A 134 -3.43 4.49 -8.81
C ARG A 134 -4.65 4.49 -7.91
N MET A 135 -4.64 3.68 -6.84
CA MET A 135 -5.70 3.63 -5.84
C MET A 135 -5.12 3.82 -4.43
N THR A 136 -5.59 4.83 -3.70
CA THR A 136 -5.21 5.06 -2.31
C THR A 136 -6.47 5.13 -1.45
N ALA A 137 -6.53 4.28 -0.42
CA ALA A 137 -7.61 4.30 0.56
C ALA A 137 -7.08 4.74 1.93
N VAL A 138 -7.49 5.92 2.38
CA VAL A 138 -7.45 6.27 3.80
C VAL A 138 -8.72 5.75 4.47
N SER A 139 -8.77 5.63 5.79
CA SER A 139 -9.99 5.17 6.46
C SER A 139 -10.25 5.81 7.81
N ILE A 140 -11.53 6.05 8.06
CA ILE A 140 -11.98 6.47 9.39
C ILE A 140 -11.89 5.30 10.36
N LEU A 141 -11.64 5.60 11.62
CA LEU A 141 -11.45 4.61 12.68
C LEU A 141 -11.83 5.20 14.05
N LYS A 142 -12.28 4.38 15.00
CA LYS A 142 -12.68 4.84 16.34
C LYS A 142 -11.89 4.15 17.44
N ARG A 143 -11.33 4.93 18.37
CA ARG A 143 -10.74 4.44 19.62
C ARG A 143 -10.98 5.48 20.73
N GLY A 144 -11.97 5.25 21.57
CA GLY A 144 -12.44 6.24 22.55
C GLY A 144 -12.73 7.58 21.88
N GLU A 145 -12.24 8.64 22.52
CA GLU A 145 -12.38 10.03 22.09
C GLU A 145 -11.17 10.54 21.27
N LEU A 146 -10.36 9.63 20.69
CA LEU A 146 -9.22 10.05 19.87
C LEU A 146 -9.71 10.65 18.53
N GLU A 147 -9.29 11.90 18.29
CA GLU A 147 -9.58 12.64 17.06
C GLU A 147 -8.52 12.34 15.99
N TYR A 148 -8.61 11.17 15.37
CA TYR A 148 -7.73 10.79 14.26
C TYR A 148 -7.84 11.76 13.09
N ALA A 149 -6.71 12.21 12.54
CA ALA A 149 -6.70 13.19 11.45
C ALA A 149 -7.46 12.70 10.21
N THR A 150 -7.47 11.38 9.95
CA THR A 150 -8.24 10.79 8.85
C THR A 150 -9.76 10.92 9.02
N ASN A 151 -10.28 10.99 10.25
CA ASN A 151 -11.71 11.07 10.53
C ASN A 151 -12.35 12.39 10.06
N LYS A 152 -11.54 13.38 9.66
CA LYS A 152 -11.99 14.59 8.99
C LYS A 152 -12.67 14.30 7.64
N TYR A 153 -12.27 13.23 6.95
CA TYR A 153 -12.71 12.97 5.57
C TYR A 153 -14.05 12.21 5.54
N PRO A 154 -14.99 12.60 4.66
CA PRO A 154 -16.23 11.86 4.48
C PRO A 154 -15.97 10.52 3.79
N ILE A 155 -16.80 9.52 4.09
CA ILE A 155 -16.81 8.23 3.39
C ILE A 155 -17.02 8.42 1.89
N GLY A 156 -16.27 7.67 1.08
CA GLY A 156 -16.37 7.63 -0.37
C GLY A 156 -15.20 8.31 -1.08
N VAL A 157 -15.40 8.64 -2.36
CA VAL A 157 -14.36 9.25 -3.19
C VAL A 157 -14.02 10.64 -2.71
N LEU A 158 -12.74 10.92 -2.54
CA LEU A 158 -12.24 12.24 -2.16
C LEU A 158 -11.79 12.99 -3.43
N THR A 159 -12.73 13.74 -4.02
CA THR A 159 -12.54 14.42 -5.31
C THR A 159 -11.40 15.42 -5.29
N ASP A 160 -11.17 16.08 -4.16
CA ASP A 160 -10.13 17.13 -4.02
C ASP A 160 -8.71 16.56 -4.07
N PHE A 161 -8.54 15.27 -3.78
CA PHE A 161 -7.24 14.58 -3.82
C PHE A 161 -7.10 13.68 -5.05
N SER A 162 -8.23 13.35 -5.68
CA SER A 162 -8.30 12.52 -6.87
C SER A 162 -7.97 13.28 -8.17
N SER A 163 -7.56 12.55 -9.19
CA SER A 163 -7.26 13.05 -10.53
C SER A 163 -7.53 11.95 -11.56
N ALA A 164 -7.36 12.24 -12.85
CA ALA A 164 -7.41 11.22 -13.90
C ALA A 164 -6.37 10.09 -13.72
N HIS A 165 -5.34 10.33 -12.90
CA HIS A 165 -4.21 9.41 -12.70
C HIS A 165 -4.17 8.78 -11.31
N HIS A 166 -4.90 9.31 -10.34
CA HIS A 166 -4.84 8.85 -8.95
C HIS A 166 -6.26 8.91 -8.37
N HIS A 167 -6.79 7.77 -7.95
CA HIS A 167 -8.05 7.66 -7.24
C HIS A 167 -7.79 7.61 -5.75
N VAL A 168 -8.39 8.55 -5.01
CA VAL A 168 -8.28 8.60 -3.55
C VAL A 168 -9.68 8.47 -2.95
N GLN A 169 -9.84 7.57 -1.99
CA GLN A 169 -11.08 7.38 -1.27
C GLN A 169 -10.85 7.35 0.24
N CYS A 170 -11.91 7.62 1.00
CA CYS A 170 -12.02 7.34 2.42
C CYS A 170 -12.95 6.13 2.63
N GLY A 171 -12.40 5.05 3.16
CA GLY A 171 -13.14 3.90 3.65
C GLY A 171 -13.31 3.95 5.16
N GLU A 172 -13.55 2.78 5.74
CA GLU A 172 -13.70 2.58 7.17
C GLU A 172 -12.89 1.36 7.61
N GLU A 173 -12.17 1.47 8.72
CA GLU A 173 -11.65 0.31 9.43
C GLU A 173 -12.59 -0.03 10.60
N SER A 174 -13.38 -1.09 10.44
CA SER A 174 -14.30 -1.56 11.48
C SER A 174 -13.58 -2.53 12.42
N ARG A 175 -13.60 -2.26 13.72
CA ARG A 175 -12.67 -2.92 14.65
C ARG A 175 -13.29 -3.51 15.91
N HIS A 176 -12.57 -4.49 16.44
CA HIS A 176 -12.78 -5.01 17.78
C HIS A 176 -11.46 -5.49 18.41
N ASN A 177 -11.22 -5.04 19.64
CA ASN A 177 -10.16 -5.58 20.50
C ASN A 177 -10.72 -6.26 21.75
N ARG A 178 -10.06 -7.33 22.22
CA ARG A 178 -10.36 -7.97 23.52
C ARG A 178 -9.76 -7.22 24.71
N GLU A 179 -8.71 -6.44 24.46
CA GLU A 179 -8.02 -5.53 25.39
C GLU A 179 -7.55 -4.32 24.57
N PRO A 180 -7.28 -3.13 25.14
CA PRO A 180 -7.05 -1.91 24.35
C PRO A 180 -6.08 -2.03 23.15
N TRP A 181 -5.08 -2.91 23.25
CA TRP A 181 -4.02 -3.11 22.25
C TRP A 181 -3.94 -4.55 21.71
N THR A 182 -4.93 -5.38 22.03
CA THR A 182 -4.92 -6.80 21.67
C THR A 182 -6.14 -7.12 20.81
N ILE A 183 -5.93 -7.43 19.53
CA ILE A 183 -7.00 -7.79 18.59
C ILE A 183 -7.83 -8.95 19.17
N GLY A 184 -9.16 -8.77 19.14
CA GLY A 184 -10.14 -9.73 19.61
C GLY A 184 -10.82 -10.44 18.45
N TYR A 185 -12.01 -10.01 18.05
CA TYR A 185 -12.70 -10.53 16.87
C TYR A 185 -11.91 -10.26 15.59
N GLY A 186 -11.32 -9.08 15.45
CA GLY A 186 -10.56 -8.73 14.25
C GLY A 186 -10.75 -7.28 13.84
N HIS A 187 -10.18 -6.95 12.69
CA HIS A 187 -10.27 -5.66 12.04
C HIS A 187 -10.55 -5.90 10.55
N ILE A 188 -11.45 -5.11 9.97
CA ILE A 188 -11.80 -5.20 8.55
C ILE A 188 -11.80 -3.81 7.91
N MET A 189 -11.24 -3.71 6.70
CA MET A 189 -11.42 -2.53 5.85
C MET A 189 -12.70 -2.66 5.04
N LEU A 190 -13.46 -1.58 5.00
CA LEU A 190 -14.67 -1.42 4.20
C LEU A 190 -14.40 -0.33 3.17
N LEU A 191 -14.29 -0.72 1.90
CA LEU A 191 -14.03 0.20 0.79
C LEU A 191 -15.24 0.30 -0.14
N ASN A 192 -15.33 1.37 -0.92
CA ASN A 192 -16.47 1.65 -1.82
C ASN A 192 -17.86 1.59 -1.12
N ILE A 193 -17.90 1.90 0.17
CA ILE A 193 -19.14 2.08 0.93
C ILE A 193 -19.69 3.49 0.69
N ARG A 194 -21.00 3.65 0.80
CA ARG A 194 -21.70 4.93 0.57
C ARG A 194 -21.98 5.68 1.87
N ASN A 195 -22.09 4.93 2.97
CA ASN A 195 -22.30 5.41 4.33
C ASN A 195 -21.43 4.58 5.27
N ALA A 196 -20.95 5.20 6.34
CA ALA A 196 -20.28 4.51 7.44
C ALA A 196 -21.15 3.35 7.97
N VAL A 197 -20.48 2.28 8.40
CA VAL A 197 -21.11 1.08 8.94
C VAL A 197 -21.02 1.10 10.45
N GLU A 198 -22.18 1.16 11.11
CA GLU A 198 -22.23 1.22 12.57
C GLU A 198 -22.42 -0.17 13.22
N PRO A 199 -21.83 -0.41 14.40
CA PRO A 199 -20.85 0.44 15.06
C PRO A 199 -19.48 0.39 14.39
N LEU A 200 -18.78 1.53 14.33
CA LEU A 200 -17.44 1.63 13.74
C LEU A 200 -16.37 0.84 14.49
N SER A 201 -16.46 0.82 15.82
CA SER A 201 -15.65 -0.02 16.70
C SER A 201 -16.54 -0.66 17.75
N ARG A 202 -16.10 -1.76 18.36
CA ARG A 202 -16.83 -2.49 19.41
C ARG A 202 -16.01 -2.61 20.68
N GLY A 203 -16.70 -2.88 21.78
CA GLY A 203 -16.08 -3.23 23.04
C GLY A 203 -15.17 -2.14 23.57
N VAL A 204 -14.04 -2.58 24.13
CA VAL A 204 -13.02 -1.73 24.79
C VAL A 204 -12.41 -0.64 23.90
N LEU A 205 -12.56 -0.73 22.57
CA LEU A 205 -12.16 0.33 21.67
C LEU A 205 -13.10 1.53 21.71
N VAL A 206 -14.35 1.38 22.13
CA VAL A 206 -15.28 2.51 22.28
C VAL A 206 -15.22 3.01 23.70
N ASP A 207 -15.60 2.19 24.68
CA ASP A 207 -15.39 2.42 26.10
C ASP A 207 -15.45 1.10 26.90
N ALA A 208 -15.33 1.16 28.23
CA ALA A 208 -15.27 -0.03 29.09
C ALA A 208 -16.61 -0.77 29.29
N PHE A 209 -17.73 -0.19 28.84
CA PHE A 209 -19.09 -0.69 29.02
C PHE A 209 -19.78 -1.03 27.69
N GLU A 210 -19.24 -0.57 26.58
CA GLU A 210 -19.72 -0.91 25.25
C GLU A 210 -19.59 -2.42 24.97
N PRO A 211 -20.60 -3.04 24.35
CA PRO A 211 -20.60 -4.47 24.13
C PRO A 211 -19.65 -4.87 22.99
N ASP A 212 -19.16 -6.10 23.06
CA ASP A 212 -18.52 -6.80 21.94
C ASP A 212 -19.59 -7.28 20.92
N TYR A 213 -20.52 -6.40 20.53
CA TYR A 213 -21.65 -6.74 19.67
C TYR A 213 -22.07 -5.54 18.80
N PRO A 214 -22.51 -5.75 17.55
CA PRO A 214 -22.58 -7.03 16.82
C PRO A 214 -21.20 -7.55 16.40
N PRO A 215 -21.04 -8.85 16.06
CA PRO A 215 -19.83 -9.39 15.45
C PRO A 215 -19.40 -8.61 14.18
N LEU A 216 -18.12 -8.64 13.82
CA LEU A 216 -17.62 -7.93 12.63
C LEU A 216 -18.25 -8.47 11.34
N SER A 217 -18.60 -9.75 11.33
CA SER A 217 -19.32 -10.38 10.24
C SER A 217 -20.64 -9.66 9.87
N TYR A 218 -21.27 -8.92 10.78
CA TYR A 218 -22.43 -8.08 10.47
C TYR A 218 -22.01 -6.82 9.71
N ALA A 219 -20.91 -6.18 10.09
CA ALA A 219 -20.36 -5.06 9.35
C ALA A 219 -19.96 -5.47 7.92
N CYS A 220 -19.46 -6.71 7.73
CA CYS A 220 -19.22 -7.25 6.39
C CYS A 220 -20.51 -7.29 5.54
N ASP A 221 -21.63 -7.77 6.11
CA ASP A 221 -22.92 -7.83 5.40
C ASP A 221 -23.41 -6.43 5.05
N ASP A 222 -23.26 -5.49 5.97
CA ASP A 222 -23.67 -4.10 5.80
C ASP A 222 -22.88 -3.38 4.73
N ALA A 223 -21.57 -3.56 4.68
CA ALA A 223 -20.73 -3.03 3.60
C ALA A 223 -21.13 -3.62 2.24
N ARG A 224 -21.36 -4.94 2.18
CA ARG A 224 -21.77 -5.62 0.93
C ARG A 224 -23.15 -5.19 0.45
N ARG A 225 -24.11 -4.92 1.36
CA ARG A 225 -25.42 -4.36 1.00
C ARG A 225 -25.32 -3.00 0.29
N GLN A 226 -24.24 -2.25 0.54
CA GLN A 226 -23.96 -0.99 -0.14
C GLN A 226 -23.25 -1.16 -1.49
N GLY A 227 -22.85 -2.38 -1.85
CA GLY A 227 -21.97 -2.67 -2.99
C GLY A 227 -20.48 -2.50 -2.66
N GLY A 228 -20.14 -2.34 -1.38
CA GLY A 228 -18.78 -2.17 -0.89
C GLY A 228 -17.94 -3.44 -1.01
N LEU A 229 -16.67 -3.31 -0.61
CA LEU A 229 -15.68 -4.37 -0.59
C LEU A 229 -15.19 -4.57 0.84
N VAL A 230 -15.09 -5.83 1.28
CA VAL A 230 -14.63 -6.19 2.62
C VAL A 230 -13.24 -6.83 2.54
N ILE A 231 -12.26 -6.22 3.20
CA ILE A 231 -10.88 -6.74 3.30
C ILE A 231 -10.59 -7.08 4.74
N TRP A 232 -10.09 -8.28 5.01
CA TRP A 232 -9.59 -8.60 6.35
C TRP A 232 -8.19 -8.02 6.58
N CYS A 233 -7.94 -7.37 7.72
CA CYS A 233 -6.68 -6.68 7.99
C CYS A 233 -5.62 -7.54 8.70
N HIS A 234 -4.41 -6.99 8.82
CA HIS A 234 -3.36 -7.44 9.73
C HIS A 234 -3.02 -8.94 9.63
N ASN A 235 -2.82 -9.42 8.41
CA ASN A 235 -2.38 -10.79 8.12
C ASN A 235 -3.27 -11.88 8.74
N GLY A 236 -4.56 -11.61 8.96
CA GLY A 236 -5.49 -12.59 9.51
C GLY A 236 -5.62 -12.60 11.03
N GLN A 237 -5.04 -11.62 11.73
CA GLN A 237 -5.26 -11.51 13.17
C GLN A 237 -6.76 -11.30 13.47
N GLY A 238 -7.22 -12.00 14.51
CA GLY A 238 -8.60 -11.94 14.99
C GLY A 238 -9.36 -13.26 14.86
N MET A 239 -10.22 -13.53 15.84
CA MET A 239 -10.95 -14.80 15.93
C MET A 239 -11.99 -14.99 14.82
N GLU A 240 -12.53 -13.92 14.25
CA GLU A 240 -13.57 -13.98 13.23
C GLU A 240 -13.03 -14.19 11.80
N ALA A 241 -11.72 -14.07 11.55
CA ALA A 241 -11.14 -14.20 10.20
C ALA A 241 -11.59 -15.48 9.46
N PRO A 242 -11.41 -16.70 10.02
CA PRO A 242 -11.83 -17.93 9.36
C PRO A 242 -13.37 -18.06 9.27
N VAL A 243 -14.11 -17.45 10.20
CA VAL A 243 -15.58 -17.49 10.19
C VAL A 243 -16.13 -16.62 9.05
N ALA A 244 -15.64 -15.39 8.93
CA ALA A 244 -16.02 -14.47 7.86
C ALA A 244 -15.62 -15.03 6.50
N ALA A 245 -14.44 -15.64 6.38
CA ALA A 245 -13.98 -16.31 5.17
C ALA A 245 -14.89 -17.50 4.79
N ALA A 246 -15.19 -18.39 5.74
CA ALA A 246 -16.07 -19.55 5.51
C ALA A 246 -17.50 -19.16 5.11
N LEU A 247 -17.99 -18.02 5.60
CA LEU A 247 -19.30 -17.48 5.24
C LEU A 247 -19.30 -16.71 3.90
N GLY A 248 -18.16 -16.61 3.22
CA GLY A 248 -18.04 -15.88 1.94
C GLY A 248 -18.22 -14.37 2.08
N LYS A 249 -17.87 -13.81 3.26
CA LYS A 249 -18.06 -12.40 3.58
C LYS A 249 -16.87 -11.51 3.22
N LEU A 250 -15.73 -12.10 2.90
CA LEU A 250 -14.50 -11.40 2.55
C LEU A 250 -14.32 -11.38 1.04
N ASP A 251 -13.95 -10.21 0.52
CA ASP A 251 -13.59 -10.02 -0.88
C ASP A 251 -12.07 -10.05 -1.09
N ALA A 252 -11.29 -9.71 -0.05
CA ALA A 252 -9.83 -9.80 -0.07
C ALA A 252 -9.25 -9.96 1.35
N PHE A 253 -7.95 -10.20 1.41
CA PHE A 253 -7.22 -10.45 2.64
C PHE A 253 -5.88 -9.72 2.61
N ASN A 254 -5.67 -8.82 3.57
CA ASN A 254 -4.41 -8.09 3.67
C ASN A 254 -3.30 -9.01 4.17
N LEU A 255 -2.19 -8.95 3.46
CA LEU A 255 -0.93 -9.61 3.74
C LEU A 255 0.17 -8.55 3.69
N PHE A 256 1.24 -8.70 4.48
CA PHE A 256 2.21 -7.62 4.73
C PHE A 256 1.60 -6.35 5.33
N ASP A 257 0.63 -6.51 6.22
CA ASP A 257 -0.11 -5.39 6.83
C ASP A 257 0.22 -5.30 8.32
N PRO A 258 1.02 -4.31 8.78
CA PRO A 258 1.71 -3.27 7.99
C PRO A 258 3.07 -3.70 7.42
N SER A 259 3.58 -4.86 7.82
CA SER A 259 4.93 -5.34 7.49
C SER A 259 5.00 -6.85 7.33
N TRP A 260 6.15 -7.34 6.85
CA TRP A 260 6.38 -8.77 6.66
C TRP A 260 6.37 -9.56 7.97
N ASN A 261 5.60 -10.65 8.03
CA ASN A 261 5.58 -11.59 9.16
C ASN A 261 5.27 -13.03 8.68
N ASP A 262 6.24 -13.95 8.74
CA ASP A 262 6.10 -15.33 8.26
C ASP A 262 5.01 -16.13 9.00
N ALA A 263 4.89 -15.96 10.32
CA ALA A 263 3.99 -16.77 11.15
C ALA A 263 2.51 -16.57 10.81
N GLU A 264 2.16 -15.45 10.19
CA GLU A 264 0.79 -15.06 9.88
C GLU A 264 0.36 -15.51 8.48
N TYR A 265 1.28 -16.01 7.66
CA TYR A 265 0.94 -16.69 6.40
C TYR A 265 0.32 -18.07 6.60
N ASP A 266 0.63 -18.73 7.73
CA ASP A 266 0.10 -20.05 8.04
C ASP A 266 -1.44 -20.07 8.05
N ILE A 267 -2.08 -19.06 8.65
CA ILE A 267 -3.54 -18.99 8.67
C ILE A 267 -4.10 -18.74 7.27
N TYR A 268 -3.45 -17.87 6.48
CA TYR A 268 -3.84 -17.62 5.09
C TYR A 268 -3.81 -18.91 4.26
N TYR A 269 -2.69 -19.64 4.26
CA TYR A 269 -2.58 -20.91 3.54
C TYR A 269 -3.55 -21.97 4.07
N ARG A 270 -3.80 -22.04 5.39
CA ARG A 270 -4.80 -22.96 5.95
C ARG A 270 -6.22 -22.65 5.46
N MET A 271 -6.59 -21.38 5.34
CA MET A 271 -7.89 -20.98 4.80
C MET A 271 -8.00 -21.28 3.30
N LEU A 272 -6.96 -20.98 2.51
CA LEU A 272 -6.91 -21.37 1.10
C LEU A 272 -7.04 -22.89 0.92
N ASN A 273 -6.32 -23.68 1.74
CA ASN A 273 -6.37 -25.14 1.73
C ASN A 273 -7.75 -25.69 2.16
N ALA A 274 -8.54 -24.92 2.89
CA ALA A 274 -9.93 -25.24 3.23
C ALA A 274 -10.93 -24.88 2.10
N GLY A 275 -10.44 -24.42 0.94
CA GLY A 275 -11.25 -24.05 -0.22
C GLY A 275 -11.81 -22.62 -0.16
N MET A 276 -11.36 -21.81 0.80
CA MET A 276 -11.77 -20.40 0.89
C MET A 276 -11.04 -19.58 -0.16
N ARG A 277 -11.77 -18.76 -0.93
CA ARG A 277 -11.18 -17.85 -1.91
C ARG A 277 -10.89 -16.52 -1.26
N LEU A 278 -9.61 -16.21 -1.09
CA LEU A 278 -9.14 -15.00 -0.40
C LEU A 278 -8.09 -14.30 -1.27
N PRO A 279 -8.52 -13.43 -2.22
CA PRO A 279 -7.64 -12.56 -2.96
C PRO A 279 -6.63 -11.82 -2.07
N ALA A 280 -5.37 -11.76 -2.50
CA ALA A 280 -4.34 -11.03 -1.76
C ALA A 280 -4.52 -9.51 -1.95
N SER A 281 -4.47 -8.79 -0.84
CA SER A 281 -4.40 -7.32 -0.76
C SER A 281 -3.28 -6.92 0.21
N THR A 282 -2.97 -5.63 0.28
CA THR A 282 -2.02 -5.11 1.28
C THR A 282 -2.22 -3.61 1.50
N GLY A 283 -1.73 -3.12 2.63
CA GLY A 283 -1.60 -1.71 2.93
C GLY A 283 -0.62 -1.49 4.07
N SER A 284 -0.45 -0.25 4.47
CA SER A 284 0.59 0.16 5.43
C SER A 284 0.05 0.45 6.83
N ASP A 285 -1.28 0.38 7.02
CA ASP A 285 -2.03 0.68 8.25
C ASP A 285 -1.82 2.13 8.70
N TRP A 286 -0.64 2.47 9.23
CA TRP A 286 -0.30 3.81 9.70
C TRP A 286 0.60 4.53 8.71
N TYR A 287 0.09 5.62 8.13
CA TYR A 287 0.76 6.40 7.09
C TYR A 287 1.21 5.53 5.91
N ILE A 288 1.89 6.12 4.92
CA ILE A 288 2.68 5.34 3.97
C ILE A 288 4.06 5.08 4.58
N SER A 289 4.14 4.01 5.37
CA SER A 289 5.35 3.62 6.13
C SER A 289 6.18 2.54 5.44
N SER A 290 5.64 1.88 4.41
CA SER A 290 6.28 0.82 3.63
C SER A 290 6.10 1.02 2.12
N ALA A 291 6.74 0.18 1.31
CA ALA A 291 6.56 0.17 -0.15
C ALA A 291 5.47 -0.83 -0.60
N ASN A 292 4.79 -1.47 0.35
CA ASN A 292 3.81 -2.51 0.11
C ASN A 292 2.65 -1.95 -0.73
N ARG A 293 2.27 -2.70 -1.76
CA ARG A 293 1.18 -2.35 -2.67
C ARG A 293 0.57 -3.60 -3.26
N VAL A 294 -0.73 -3.52 -3.54
CA VAL A 294 -1.46 -4.52 -4.32
C VAL A 294 -1.60 -4.00 -5.74
N TYR A 295 -1.29 -4.83 -6.72
CA TYR A 295 -1.62 -4.58 -8.12
C TYR A 295 -2.90 -5.33 -8.47
N SER A 296 -3.84 -4.65 -9.12
CA SER A 296 -5.03 -5.28 -9.70
C SER A 296 -5.03 -5.14 -11.21
N TYR A 297 -5.37 -6.22 -11.91
CA TYR A 297 -5.36 -6.29 -13.37
C TYR A 297 -6.67 -5.79 -13.98
N THR A 298 -6.68 -4.57 -14.51
CA THR A 298 -7.85 -4.03 -15.24
C THR A 298 -7.88 -4.46 -16.70
N GLY A 299 -6.79 -5.03 -17.22
CA GLY A 299 -6.65 -5.43 -18.63
C GLY A 299 -6.42 -4.27 -19.61
N GLY A 300 -6.28 -3.04 -19.11
CA GLY A 300 -6.06 -1.85 -19.93
C GLY A 300 -5.85 -0.60 -19.10
N ALA A 301 -6.42 0.53 -19.54
CA ALA A 301 -6.38 1.76 -18.77
C ALA A 301 -7.00 1.58 -17.36
N PHE A 302 -6.57 2.40 -16.41
CA PHE A 302 -7.13 2.38 -15.07
C PHE A 302 -8.59 2.83 -15.10
N ASP A 303 -9.46 2.03 -14.49
CA ASP A 303 -10.81 2.39 -14.11
C ASP A 303 -11.06 1.84 -12.71
N TYR A 304 -11.65 2.65 -11.84
CA TYR A 304 -11.77 2.32 -10.42
C TYR A 304 -12.69 1.11 -10.17
N GLU A 305 -13.83 1.04 -10.85
CA GLU A 305 -14.77 -0.07 -10.65
C GLU A 305 -14.20 -1.37 -11.22
N VAL A 306 -13.51 -1.31 -12.36
CA VAL A 306 -12.78 -2.46 -12.92
C VAL A 306 -11.64 -2.89 -11.99
N TRP A 307 -10.94 -1.93 -11.36
CA TRP A 307 -9.88 -2.21 -10.40
C TRP A 307 -10.41 -2.94 -9.15
N LEU A 308 -11.53 -2.50 -8.60
CA LEU A 308 -12.20 -3.18 -7.49
C LEU A 308 -12.68 -4.57 -7.89
N GLN A 309 -13.25 -4.72 -9.09
CA GLN A 309 -13.70 -6.01 -9.57
C GLN A 309 -12.54 -6.99 -9.75
N ALA A 310 -11.41 -6.53 -10.29
CA ALA A 310 -10.20 -7.34 -10.40
C ALA A 310 -9.67 -7.78 -9.02
N LEU A 311 -9.76 -6.92 -8.00
CA LEU A 311 -9.44 -7.28 -6.62
C LEU A 311 -10.37 -8.40 -6.11
N ARG A 312 -11.69 -8.28 -6.28
CA ARG A 312 -12.65 -9.32 -5.89
C ARG A 312 -12.42 -10.66 -6.59
N GLU A 313 -12.02 -10.61 -7.85
CA GLU A 313 -11.75 -11.80 -8.67
C GLU A 313 -10.38 -12.43 -8.38
N GLY A 314 -9.56 -11.84 -7.52
CA GLY A 314 -8.22 -12.34 -7.24
C GLY A 314 -7.24 -12.19 -8.40
N ARG A 315 -7.54 -11.29 -9.36
CA ARG A 315 -6.62 -10.90 -10.43
C ARG A 315 -5.61 -9.90 -9.88
N THR A 316 -4.93 -10.30 -8.81
CA THR A 316 -4.03 -9.46 -8.03
C THR A 316 -2.70 -10.13 -7.73
N PHE A 317 -1.71 -9.30 -7.43
CA PHE A 317 -0.52 -9.71 -6.69
C PHE A 317 -0.11 -8.58 -5.74
N ILE A 318 0.59 -8.92 -4.67
CA ILE A 318 1.15 -7.95 -3.72
C ILE A 318 2.67 -7.92 -3.83
N THR A 319 3.27 -6.77 -3.60
CA THR A 319 4.71 -6.60 -3.68
C THR A 319 5.17 -5.39 -2.87
N ASN A 320 6.46 -5.33 -2.58
CA ASN A 320 7.16 -4.14 -2.08
C ASN A 320 8.28 -3.67 -3.04
N GLY A 321 8.36 -4.22 -4.25
CA GLY A 321 9.38 -3.87 -5.23
C GLY A 321 9.27 -4.66 -6.54
N PRO A 322 9.50 -5.98 -6.54
CA PRO A 322 9.47 -6.79 -7.76
C PRO A 322 8.10 -6.81 -8.43
N ALA A 323 8.09 -6.70 -9.76
CA ALA A 323 6.93 -7.04 -10.58
C ALA A 323 6.92 -8.55 -10.81
N LEU A 324 5.82 -9.21 -10.45
CA LEU A 324 5.67 -10.67 -10.50
C LEU A 324 4.54 -11.06 -11.43
N HIS A 325 4.74 -12.15 -12.17
CA HIS A 325 3.73 -12.77 -13.00
C HIS A 325 3.78 -14.29 -12.82
N LEU A 326 2.61 -14.87 -12.54
CA LEU A 326 2.41 -16.30 -12.41
C LEU A 326 1.33 -16.73 -13.41
N ASP A 327 1.65 -17.78 -14.16
CA ASP A 327 0.71 -18.48 -15.03
C ASP A 327 0.75 -19.97 -14.67
N VAL A 328 -0.42 -20.59 -14.55
CA VAL A 328 -0.56 -22.04 -14.35
C VAL A 328 -1.46 -22.60 -15.44
N ASP A 329 -0.92 -23.42 -16.33
CA ASP A 329 -1.60 -23.97 -17.52
C ASP A 329 -2.36 -22.90 -18.35
N GLY A 330 -1.77 -21.72 -18.54
CA GLY A 330 -2.37 -20.62 -19.30
C GLY A 330 -3.38 -19.80 -18.50
N GLN A 331 -3.53 -20.06 -17.21
CA GLN A 331 -4.46 -19.37 -16.32
C GLN A 331 -3.73 -18.39 -15.40
N ALA A 332 -4.26 -17.16 -15.34
CA ALA A 332 -3.74 -16.07 -14.53
C ALA A 332 -4.20 -16.16 -13.06
N PRO A 333 -3.62 -15.37 -12.13
CA PRO A 333 -4.08 -15.31 -10.74
C PRO A 333 -5.59 -15.05 -10.63
N GLY A 334 -6.24 -15.71 -9.67
CA GLY A 334 -7.69 -15.66 -9.47
C GLY A 334 -8.48 -16.73 -10.21
N SER A 335 -7.87 -17.42 -11.19
CA SER A 335 -8.53 -18.48 -11.96
C SER A 335 -8.69 -19.78 -11.18
N GLU A 336 -9.64 -20.61 -11.61
CA GLU A 336 -9.85 -21.97 -11.10
C GLU A 336 -9.48 -23.00 -12.16
N ILE A 337 -8.71 -24.01 -11.76
CA ILE A 337 -8.24 -25.08 -12.65
C ILE A 337 -8.83 -26.40 -12.16
N GLU A 338 -9.77 -26.94 -12.94
CA GLU A 338 -10.25 -28.30 -12.73
C GLU A 338 -9.17 -29.31 -13.16
N SER A 339 -8.80 -30.22 -12.26
CA SER A 339 -7.78 -31.23 -12.54
C SER A 339 -8.15 -32.58 -11.93
N SER A 340 -7.66 -33.66 -12.54
CA SER A 340 -7.82 -35.02 -12.00
C SER A 340 -6.72 -35.34 -11.00
N VAL A 341 -6.98 -36.23 -10.03
CA VAL A 341 -5.96 -36.72 -9.10
C VAL A 341 -4.75 -37.26 -9.87
N GLY A 342 -3.56 -36.77 -9.53
CA GLY A 342 -2.31 -37.15 -10.19
C GLY A 342 -1.94 -36.33 -11.44
N SER A 343 -2.78 -35.37 -11.84
CA SER A 343 -2.44 -34.42 -12.90
C SER A 343 -1.22 -33.58 -12.51
N LYS A 344 -0.41 -33.21 -13.50
CA LYS A 344 0.67 -32.24 -13.35
C LYS A 344 0.25 -30.95 -14.04
N LEU A 345 0.35 -29.84 -13.32
CA LEU A 345 0.10 -28.50 -13.85
C LEU A 345 1.44 -27.85 -14.20
N GLY A 346 1.54 -27.25 -15.37
CA GLY A 346 2.71 -26.43 -15.76
C GLY A 346 2.59 -25.04 -15.15
N ALA A 347 3.64 -24.58 -14.48
CA ALA A 347 3.70 -23.22 -13.92
C ALA A 347 4.83 -22.43 -14.60
N THR A 348 4.51 -21.20 -15.03
CA THR A 348 5.50 -20.24 -15.54
C THR A 348 5.53 -19.05 -14.60
N VAL A 349 6.71 -18.79 -14.01
CA VAL A 349 6.97 -17.61 -13.18
C VAL A 349 7.86 -16.65 -13.97
N ARG A 350 7.45 -15.39 -14.06
CA ARG A 350 8.23 -14.30 -14.67
C ARG A 350 8.31 -13.15 -13.67
N TRP A 351 9.43 -12.45 -13.65
CA TRP A 351 9.61 -11.28 -12.81
C TRP A 351 10.47 -10.23 -13.47
N GLN A 352 10.28 -8.99 -13.03
CA GLN A 352 11.16 -7.87 -13.30
C GLN A 352 11.37 -7.13 -11.99
N SER A 353 12.59 -6.70 -11.71
CA SER A 353 12.89 -5.97 -10.48
C SER A 353 14.05 -5.04 -10.69
N HIS A 354 13.98 -3.85 -10.08
CA HIS A 354 15.14 -2.96 -9.99
C HIS A 354 16.22 -3.54 -9.06
N TYR A 355 15.80 -4.06 -7.91
CA TYR A 355 16.71 -4.67 -6.94
C TYR A 355 16.96 -6.14 -7.30
N PRO A 356 18.18 -6.66 -7.07
CA PRO A 356 18.48 -8.08 -7.31
C PRO A 356 17.52 -9.00 -6.56
N VAL A 357 17.03 -10.03 -7.25
CA VAL A 357 16.25 -11.12 -6.66
C VAL A 357 17.20 -12.28 -6.45
N SER A 358 17.37 -12.71 -5.19
CA SER A 358 18.27 -13.83 -4.85
C SER A 358 17.56 -15.19 -4.86
N ARG A 359 16.23 -15.21 -4.80
CA ARG A 359 15.44 -16.43 -4.73
C ARG A 359 14.00 -16.23 -5.20
N ILE A 360 13.46 -17.25 -5.86
CA ILE A 360 12.03 -17.38 -6.17
C ILE A 360 11.55 -18.74 -5.69
N ASP A 361 10.47 -18.72 -4.91
CA ASP A 361 9.77 -19.93 -4.47
C ASP A 361 8.39 -19.99 -5.13
N LEU A 362 8.05 -21.16 -5.68
CA LEU A 362 6.67 -21.51 -6.02
C LEU A 362 6.07 -22.30 -4.87
N LEU A 363 4.98 -21.79 -4.31
CA LEU A 363 4.30 -22.42 -3.18
C LEU A 363 3.01 -23.10 -3.63
N TYR A 364 2.77 -24.29 -3.08
CA TYR A 364 1.50 -25.01 -3.18
C TYR A 364 1.08 -25.47 -1.79
N ASN A 365 -0.13 -25.11 -1.38
CA ASN A 365 -0.68 -25.41 -0.06
C ASN A 365 0.24 -25.01 1.11
N GLY A 366 0.94 -23.88 0.98
CA GLY A 366 1.88 -23.36 1.98
C GLY A 366 3.27 -24.02 1.99
N ASN A 367 3.56 -24.93 1.04
CA ASN A 367 4.85 -25.58 0.93
C ASN A 367 5.57 -25.17 -0.36
N VAL A 368 6.88 -24.96 -0.29
CA VAL A 368 7.70 -24.72 -1.48
C VAL A 368 7.76 -26.01 -2.32
N VAL A 369 7.27 -25.94 -3.56
CA VAL A 369 7.26 -27.06 -4.52
C VAL A 369 8.27 -26.90 -5.65
N ALA A 370 8.75 -25.68 -5.88
CA ALA A 370 9.90 -25.38 -6.72
C ALA A 370 10.63 -24.16 -6.15
N CYS A 371 11.95 -24.14 -6.30
CA CYS A 371 12.82 -23.07 -5.83
C CYS A 371 13.91 -22.85 -6.87
N GLU A 372 14.17 -21.59 -7.20
CA GLU A 372 15.31 -21.17 -7.99
C GLU A 372 16.05 -20.06 -7.23
N ALA A 373 17.36 -20.20 -7.11
CA ALA A 373 18.23 -19.24 -6.45
C ALA A 373 19.14 -18.59 -7.49
N PHE A 374 19.42 -17.30 -7.29
CA PHE A 374 20.22 -16.48 -8.20
C PHE A 374 21.40 -15.89 -7.43
N GLU A 375 22.56 -15.82 -8.10
CA GLU A 375 23.80 -15.26 -7.55
C GLU A 375 23.88 -13.74 -7.65
#